data_AF-A0A3B1BSP5-F1
#
_entry.id   AF-A0A3B1BSP5-F1
#
_cell.length_a   1.000
_cell.length_b   1.000
_cell.length_c   1.000
_cell.angle_alpha   90.00
_cell.angle_beta   90.00
_cell.angle_gamma   90.00
#
_symmetry.space_group_name_H-M   'P 1'
#
loop_
_entity.id
_entity.type
_entity.pdbx_description
1 polymer ?
#
loop_
_entity_poly.entity_id
_entity_poly.type
_entity_poly.pdbx_seq_one_letter_code
_entity_poly.pdbx_strand_id
1 'polypeptide(L)' 'KAVLFKTGIIPQASQTVASMLAGYQVNKVDFLNVVRSQITLYNYQTLYWKAFGEAHQALARLVAAVGEENIYE' A
#
# COMPACT_ATOMS: atom_id res chain seq x y z
N LYS A 1 3.40 8.70 -5.86
CA LYS A 1 2.70 7.39 -5.86
C LYS A 1 2.45 6.86 -4.46
N ALA A 2 3.43 6.84 -3.56
CA ALA A 2 3.26 6.36 -2.19
C ALA A 2 2.08 7.03 -1.44
N VAL A 3 1.94 8.36 -1.53
CA VAL A 3 0.82 9.08 -0.89
C VAL A 3 -0.55 8.55 -1.32
N LEU A 4 -0.78 8.36 -2.63
CA LEU A 4 -2.04 7.84 -3.16
C LEU A 4 -2.37 6.44 -2.64
N PHE A 5 -1.37 5.55 -2.55
CA PHE A 5 -1.59 4.24 -1.95
C PHE A 5 -1.98 4.35 -0.48
N LYS A 6 -1.26 5.17 0.29
CA LYS A 6 -1.49 5.35 1.74
C LYS A 6 -2.86 5.95 2.06
N THR A 7 -3.27 6.98 1.32
CA THR A 7 -4.45 7.78 1.68
C THR A 7 -5.72 7.39 0.94
N GLY A 8 -5.62 6.70 -0.19
CA GLY A 8 -6.77 6.32 -1.01
C GLY A 8 -6.90 4.82 -1.19
N ILE A 9 -5.95 4.20 -1.89
CA ILE A 9 -6.11 2.83 -2.40
C ILE A 9 -6.11 1.79 -1.28
N ILE A 10 -5.17 1.88 -0.32
CA ILE A 10 -5.10 0.92 0.80
C ILE A 10 -6.35 1.02 1.68
N PRO A 11 -6.81 2.21 2.12
CA PRO A 11 -8.08 2.34 2.84
C PRO A 11 -9.28 1.71 2.11
N GLN A 12 -9.42 1.96 0.81
CA GLN A 12 -10.51 1.38 0.00
C GLN A 12 -10.41 -0.15 -0.11
N ALA A 13 -9.21 -0.68 -0.32
CA ALA A 13 -8.99 -2.12 -0.35
C ALA A 13 -9.27 -2.78 1.01
N SER A 14 -8.90 -2.13 2.12
CA SER A 14 -9.25 -2.58 3.48
C SER A 14 -10.75 -2.61 3.70
N GLN A 15 -11.46 -1.56 3.26
CA GLN A 15 -12.93 -1.54 3.31
C GLN A 15 -13.55 -2.67 2.49
N THR A 16 -12.98 -2.95 1.33
CA THR A 16 -13.41 -4.07 0.48
C THR A 16 -13.26 -5.41 1.20
N VAL A 17 -12.11 -5.66 1.85
CA VAL A 17 -11.90 -6.87 2.66
C VAL A 17 -12.94 -6.97 3.78
N ALA A 18 -13.19 -5.88 4.50
CA ALA A 18 -14.19 -5.85 5.57
C ALA A 18 -15.60 -6.20 5.06
N SER A 19 -15.99 -5.66 3.91
CA SER A 19 -17.27 -5.99 3.27
C SER A 19 -17.35 -7.45 2.82
N MET A 20 -16.27 -8.00 2.25
CA MET A 20 -16.24 -9.42 1.83
C MET A 20 -16.33 -10.35 3.04
N LEU A 21 -15.63 -10.04 4.14
CA LEU A 21 -15.67 -10.80 5.38
C LEU A 21 -17.07 -10.78 6.01
N ALA A 22 -17.70 -9.60 6.08
CA ALA A 22 -19.08 -9.47 6.58
C ALA A 22 -20.05 -10.28 5.71
N GLY A 23 -19.92 -10.22 4.38
CA GLY A 23 -20.73 -11.01 3.46
C GLY A 23 -20.54 -12.52 3.64
N TYR A 24 -19.31 -12.97 3.89
CA TYR A 24 -19.02 -14.39 4.16
C TYR A 24 -19.66 -14.88 5.47
N GLN A 25 -19.63 -14.07 6.54
CA GLN A 25 -20.23 -14.41 7.83
C GLN A 25 -21.74 -14.65 7.76
N VAL A 26 -22.42 -14.03 6.78
CA VAL A 26 -23.86 -14.22 6.53
C VAL A 26 -24.15 -15.06 5.27
N ASN A 27 -23.18 -15.84 4.80
CA ASN A 27 -23.28 -16.76 3.66
C ASN A 27 -23.73 -16.07 2.35
N LYS A 28 -23.34 -14.81 2.15
CA LYS A 28 -23.61 -14.00 0.96
C LYS A 28 -22.41 -13.89 0.01
N VAL A 29 -21.21 -14.24 0.49
CA VAL A 29 -19.96 -14.19 -0.28
C VAL A 29 -19.17 -15.46 -0.01
N ASP A 30 -18.62 -16.08 -1.05
CA ASP A 30 -17.76 -17.26 -0.88
C ASP A 30 -16.40 -16.92 -0.27
N PHE A 31 -15.84 -17.85 0.51
CA PHE A 31 -14.54 -17.70 1.16
C PHE A 31 -13.41 -17.28 0.18
N LEU A 32 -13.43 -17.80 -1.06
CA LEU A 32 -12.41 -17.46 -2.07
C LEU A 32 -12.42 -15.96 -2.44
N ASN A 33 -13.57 -15.29 -2.37
CA ASN A 33 -13.64 -13.84 -2.62
C ASN A 33 -13.05 -13.03 -1.45
N VAL A 34 -13.22 -13.50 -0.21
CA VAL A 34 -12.51 -12.93 0.95
C VAL A 34 -11.00 -13.02 0.74
N VAL A 35 -10.48 -14.21 0.40
CA VAL A 35 -9.05 -14.43 0.13
C VAL A 35 -8.54 -13.53 -1.00
N ARG A 36 -9.27 -13.44 -2.12
CA ARG A 36 -8.89 -12.56 -3.26
C ARG A 36 -8.82 -11.09 -2.85
N SER A 37 -9.78 -10.60 -2.08
CA SER A 37 -9.76 -9.21 -1.59
C SER A 37 -8.57 -8.96 -0.65
N GLN A 38 -8.23 -9.94 0.20
CA GLN A 38 -7.09 -9.87 1.10
C GLN A 38 -5.75 -9.81 0.33
N ILE A 39 -5.59 -10.68 -0.68
CA ILE A 39 -4.42 -10.66 -1.58
C ILE A 39 -4.29 -9.29 -2.26
N THR A 40 -5.40 -8.74 -2.75
CA THR A 40 -5.43 -7.43 -3.40
C THR A 40 -4.98 -6.32 -2.44
N LEU A 41 -5.46 -6.32 -1.19
CA LEU A 41 -5.00 -5.38 -0.17
C LEU A 41 -3.49 -5.49 0.06
N TYR A 42 -2.96 -6.71 0.21
CA TYR A 42 -1.53 -6.92 0.43
C TYR A 42 -0.68 -6.45 -0.76
N ASN A 43 -1.12 -6.70 -1.99
CA ASN A 43 -0.45 -6.20 -3.18
C ASN A 43 -0.34 -4.66 -3.17
N TYR A 44 -1.41 -3.96 -2.79
CA TYR A 44 -1.36 -2.49 -2.67
C TYR A 44 -0.44 -2.01 -1.55
N GLN A 45 -0.37 -2.72 -0.43
CA GLN A 45 0.59 -2.42 0.64
C GLN A 45 2.04 -2.62 0.17
N THR A 46 2.33 -3.68 -0.58
CA THR A 46 3.66 -3.90 -1.18
C THR A 46 4.02 -2.79 -2.17
N LEU A 47 3.07 -2.38 -3.02
CA LEU A 47 3.27 -1.28 -3.97
C LEU A 47 3.51 0.07 -3.26
N TYR A 48 2.85 0.31 -2.13
CA TYR A 48 3.13 1.48 -1.29
C TYR A 48 4.59 1.50 -0.83
N TRP A 49 5.06 0.41 -0.22
CA TRP A 49 6.42 0.33 0.31
C TRP A 49 7.48 0.43 -0.78
N LYS A 50 7.23 -0.21 -1.93
CA LYS A 50 8.10 -0.06 -3.10
C LYS A 50 8.19 1.40 -3.55
N ALA A 51 7.05 2.06 -3.74
CA ALA A 51 7.02 3.46 -4.17
C ALA A 51 7.65 4.42 -3.13
N PHE A 52 7.52 4.11 -1.85
CA PHE A 52 8.13 4.88 -0.76
C PHE A 52 9.66 4.72 -0.78
N GLY A 53 10.16 3.50 -0.91
CA GLY A 53 11.59 3.22 -1.05
C GLY A 53 12.21 3.86 -2.29
N GLU A 54 11.54 3.77 -3.44
CA GLU A 54 11.98 4.42 -4.69
C GLU A 54 12.12 5.94 -4.52
N ALA A 55 11.21 6.59 -3.78
CA ALA A 55 11.28 8.02 -3.50
C ALA A 55 12.48 8.38 -2.62
N HIS A 56 12.77 7.58 -1.59
CA HIS A 56 13.94 7.81 -0.71
C HIS A 56 15.25 7.58 -1.44
N GLN A 57 15.32 6.55 -2.28
CA GLN A 57 16.51 6.33 -3.11
C GLN A 57 16.74 7.47 -4.11
N ALA A 58 15.66 8.03 -4.67
CA ALA A 58 15.77 9.20 -5.54
C ALA A 58 16.27 10.43 -4.77
N LEU A 59 15.77 10.66 -3.56
CA LEU A 59 16.25 11.73 -2.67
C LEU A 59 17.73 11.56 -2.34
N ALA A 60 18.16 10.36 -1.92
CA ALA A 60 19.56 10.09 -1.60
C ALA A 60 20.50 10.34 -2.81
N ARG A 61 20.08 9.96 -4.03
CA ARG A 61 20.84 10.27 -5.25
C ARG A 61 20.92 11.76 -5.54
N LEU A 62 19.85 12.51 -5.30
CA LEU A 62 19.84 13.97 -5.47
C LEU A 62 20.80 14.64 -4.48
N VAL A 63 20.73 14.25 -3.21
CA VAL A 63 21.58 14.75 -2.11
C VAL A 63 23.05 14.50 -2.42
N ALA A 64 23.40 13.27 -2.83
CA ALA A 64 24.76 12.91 -3.23
C ALA A 64 25.24 13.73 -4.45
N ALA A 65 24.34 14.07 -5.40
CA ALA A 65 24.68 14.87 -6.57
C ALA A 65 24.89 16.36 -6.24
N VAL A 66 24.20 16.89 -5.22
CA VAL A 66 24.33 18.28 -4.76
C VAL A 66 25.50 18.46 -3.78
N GLY A 67 26.04 17.35 -3.24
CA GLY A 67 27.22 17.37 -2.37
C GLY A 67 26.90 17.64 -0.90
N GLU A 68 25.64 17.48 -0.49
CA GLU A 68 25.26 17.55 0.93
C GLU A 68 25.38 16.18 1.59
N GLU A 69 26.01 16.11 2.77
CA GLU A 69 26.30 14.85 3.46
C GLU A 69 25.24 14.49 4.53
N ASN A 70 24.37 15.42 4.91
CA ASN A 70 23.38 15.25 5.98
C ASN A 70 21.96 15.69 5.58
N ILE A 71 21.01 14.75 5.62
CA ILE A 71 19.56 14.97 5.38
C ILE A 71 18.69 14.74 6.63
N TYR A 72 19.31 14.56 7.80
CA TYR A 72 18.61 14.26 9.06
C TYR A 72 19.00 15.23 10.19
N GLU A 73 19.26 16.50 9.87
CA GLU A 73 19.24 17.58 10.88
C GLU A 73 17.83 18.18 11.01
#